data_AF-A0A351ZB61-F1
#
_entry.id   AF-A0A351ZB61-F1
#
_cell.length_a   1.000
_cell.length_b   1.000
_cell.length_c   1.000
_cell.angle_alpha   90.00
_cell.angle_beta   90.00
_cell.angle_gamma   90.00
#
_symmetry.space_group_name_H-M   'P 1'
#
loop_
_entity.id
_entity.type
_entity.pdbx_description
1 polymer ?
#
loop_
_entity_poly.entity_id
_entity_poly.type
_entity_poly.pdbx_seq_one_letter_code
_entity_poly.pdbx_strand_id
1 'polypeptide(L)'
;MIIKREASLRVLAALTRKLPPRFAEGLSRLIGHFIEGFRIMVDPALLISVTGLSFFIWLIDVLAIYLLFLAFGFQLPVAAAFVLMIILIIGIAIPTAPGFVGNWHYSCVLGLSLFGVPRA
;
A
#
# COMPACT_ATOMS: atom_id res chain seq x y z
N MET A 1 -21.15 -19.25 10.22
CA MET A 1 -20.51 -17.91 10.32
C MET A 1 -21.45 -16.77 10.76
N ILE A 2 -22.73 -17.06 11.06
CA ILE A 2 -23.76 -16.09 11.48
C ILE A 2 -23.45 -15.45 12.87
N ILE A 3 -22.65 -16.13 13.70
CA ILE A 3 -22.38 -15.77 15.11
C ILE A 3 -21.56 -14.47 15.27
N LYS A 4 -20.60 -14.17 14.37
CA LYS A 4 -19.78 -12.94 14.50
C LYS A 4 -20.51 -11.68 14.04
N ARG A 5 -21.51 -11.82 13.17
CA ARG A 5 -22.32 -10.69 12.66
C ARG A 5 -23.19 -10.09 13.76
N GLU A 6 -23.81 -10.94 14.59
CA GLU A 6 -24.62 -10.49 15.73
C GLU A 6 -23.80 -9.85 16.85
N ALA A 7 -22.60 -10.36 17.12
CA ALA A 7 -21.70 -9.78 18.12
C ALA A 7 -21.24 -8.37 17.71
N SER A 8 -20.83 -8.19 16.46
CA SER A 8 -20.44 -6.88 15.93
C SER A 8 -21.61 -5.89 15.92
N LEU A 9 -22.83 -6.34 15.58
CA LEU A 9 -24.03 -5.51 15.63
C LEU A 9 -24.43 -5.11 17.05
N ARG A 10 -24.25 -5.98 18.05
CA ARG A 10 -24.53 -5.66 19.47
C ARG A 10 -23.55 -4.65 20.04
N VAL A 11 -22.25 -4.79 19.74
CA VAL A 11 -21.24 -3.81 20.16
C VAL A 11 -21.47 -2.46 19.47
N LEU A 12 -21.82 -2.49 18.18
CA LEU A 12 -22.17 -1.29 17.43
C LEU A 12 -23.43 -0.60 17.97
N ALA A 13 -24.47 -1.36 18.31
CA ALA A 13 -25.71 -0.85 18.90
C ALA A 13 -25.49 -0.28 20.32
N ALA A 14 -24.62 -0.92 21.11
CA ALA A 14 -24.26 -0.42 22.44
C ALA A 14 -23.48 0.91 22.36
N LEU A 15 -22.59 1.06 21.37
CA LEU A 15 -21.81 2.27 21.13
C LEU A 15 -22.63 3.40 20.48
N THR A 16 -23.60 3.07 19.60
CA THR A 16 -24.44 4.07 18.91
C THR A 16 -25.62 4.56 19.75
N ARG A 17 -25.99 3.90 20.86
CA ARG A 17 -27.13 4.29 21.72
C ARG A 17 -27.01 5.70 22.34
N LYS A 18 -25.81 6.31 22.35
CA LYS A 18 -25.57 7.67 22.86
C LYS A 18 -25.29 8.70 21.75
N LEU A 19 -25.33 8.31 20.47
CA LEU A 19 -24.87 9.15 19.37
C LEU A 19 -26.05 9.66 18.53
N PRO A 20 -26.07 10.95 18.11
CA PRO A 20 -27.13 11.49 17.26
C PRO A 20 -27.33 10.68 15.96
N PRO A 21 -28.57 10.48 15.50
CA PRO A 21 -28.93 9.52 14.44
C PRO A 21 -28.17 9.72 13.12
N ARG A 22 -27.81 10.96 12.79
CA ARG A 22 -27.04 11.31 11.57
C ARG A 22 -25.60 10.76 11.60
N PHE A 23 -24.99 10.63 12.77
CA PHE A 23 -23.64 10.07 12.93
C PHE A 23 -23.65 8.54 13.04
N ALA A 24 -24.71 7.97 13.62
CA ALA A 24 -24.87 6.52 13.72
C ALA A 24 -24.96 5.85 12.33
N GLU A 25 -25.69 6.45 11.40
CA GLU A 25 -25.78 5.93 10.03
C GLU A 25 -24.43 5.99 9.28
N GLY A 26 -23.71 7.12 9.36
CA GLY A 26 -22.39 7.26 8.74
C GLY A 26 -21.37 6.26 9.28
N LEU A 27 -21.33 6.09 10.61
CA LEU A 27 -20.45 5.13 11.26
C LEU A 27 -20.82 3.68 10.92
N SER A 28 -22.11 3.36 10.84
CA SER A 28 -22.58 2.03 10.44
C SER A 28 -22.19 1.67 9.00
N ARG A 29 -22.25 2.63 8.07
CA ARG A 29 -21.76 2.42 6.69
C ARG A 29 -20.26 2.23 6.65
N LEU A 30 -19.49 3.08 7.33
CA LEU A 30 -18.04 2.96 7.38
C LEU A 30 -17.60 1.60 7.93
N ILE A 31 -18.23 1.13 9.00
CA ILE A 31 -17.97 -0.18 9.60
C ILE A 31 -18.45 -1.32 8.68
N GLY A 32 -19.55 -1.14 7.95
CA GLY A 32 -19.98 -2.07 6.91
C GLY A 32 -18.92 -2.27 5.83
N HIS A 33 -18.42 -1.17 5.25
CA HIS A 33 -17.33 -1.20 4.26
C HIS A 33 -16.04 -1.79 4.83
N PHE A 34 -15.72 -1.49 6.08
CA PHE A 34 -14.55 -2.04 6.77
C PHE A 34 -14.69 -3.56 6.98
N ILE A 35 -15.83 -4.04 7.46
CA ILE A 35 -16.13 -5.47 7.62
C ILE A 35 -16.09 -6.19 6.27
N GLU A 36 -16.55 -5.54 5.21
CA GLU A 36 -16.50 -6.07 3.84
C GLU A 36 -15.06 -6.17 3.33
N GLY A 37 -14.19 -5.19 3.62
CA GLY A 37 -12.74 -5.29 3.38
C GLY A 37 -12.08 -6.42 4.19
N PHE A 38 -12.51 -6.63 5.43
CA PHE A 38 -12.05 -7.75 6.27
C PHE A 38 -12.60 -9.11 5.84
N ARG A 39 -13.64 -9.15 4.99
CA ARG A 39 -14.16 -10.40 4.40
C ARG A 39 -13.12 -11.06 3.48
N ILE A 40 -12.14 -10.31 2.98
CA ILE A 40 -10.99 -10.86 2.24
C ILE A 40 -10.11 -11.75 3.14
N MET A 41 -9.97 -11.42 4.43
CA MET A 41 -9.23 -12.27 5.38
C MET A 41 -9.98 -13.57 5.73
N VAL A 42 -11.25 -13.69 5.35
CA VAL A 42 -12.09 -14.85 5.64
C VAL A 42 -11.96 -15.93 4.57
N ASP A 43 -11.54 -15.58 3.36
CA ASP A 43 -11.33 -16.52 2.26
C ASP A 43 -9.82 -16.70 1.99
N PRO A 44 -9.23 -17.82 2.42
CA PRO A 44 -7.81 -18.11 2.21
C PRO A 44 -7.41 -18.12 0.73
N ALA A 45 -8.31 -18.54 -0.17
CA ALA A 45 -8.01 -18.60 -1.59
C ALA A 45 -7.91 -17.19 -2.20
N LEU A 46 -8.81 -16.29 -1.80
CA LEU A 46 -8.75 -14.88 -2.20
C LEU A 46 -7.51 -14.20 -1.61
N LEU A 47 -7.20 -14.46 -0.34
CA LEU A 47 -6.01 -13.91 0.32
C LEU A 47 -4.71 -14.32 -0.39
N ILE A 48 -4.57 -15.60 -0.75
CA ILE A 48 -3.42 -16.11 -1.51
C ILE A 48 -3.37 -15.44 -2.89
N SER A 49 -4.50 -15.32 -3.58
CA SER A 49 -4.57 -14.71 -4.91
C SER A 49 -4.15 -13.24 -4.89
N VAL A 50 -4.65 -12.45 -3.94
CA VAL A 50 -4.30 -11.02 -3.78
C VAL A 50 -2.84 -10.86 -3.37
N THR A 51 -2.36 -11.72 -2.47
CA THR A 51 -0.95 -11.70 -2.03
C THR A 51 -0.03 -12.03 -3.21
N GLY A 52 -0.35 -13.07 -3.97
CA GLY A 52 0.41 -13.47 -5.17
C GLY A 52 0.43 -12.38 -6.23
N LEU A 53 -0.73 -11.77 -6.51
CA LEU A 53 -0.83 -10.64 -7.44
C LEU A 53 0.01 -9.44 -6.95
N SER A 54 0.00 -9.15 -5.65
CA SER A 54 0.79 -8.08 -5.06
C SER A 54 2.29 -8.35 -5.23
N PHE A 55 2.77 -9.54 -4.88
CA PHE A 55 4.17 -9.92 -5.11
C PHE A 55 4.56 -9.81 -6.59
N PHE A 56 3.68 -10.22 -7.51
CA PHE A 56 3.92 -10.14 -8.94
C PHE A 56 4.10 -8.69 -9.42
N ILE A 57 3.24 -7.77 -8.97
CA ILE A 57 3.36 -6.34 -9.27
C ILE A 57 4.69 -5.80 -8.77
N TRP A 58 5.10 -6.14 -7.55
CA TRP A 58 6.36 -5.66 -6.97
C TRP A 58 7.57 -6.17 -7.74
N LEU A 59 7.54 -7.43 -8.22
CA LEU A 59 8.61 -7.97 -9.06
C LEU A 59 8.70 -7.27 -10.42
N ILE A 60 7.55 -6.91 -11.01
CA ILE A 60 7.52 -6.10 -12.24
C ILE A 60 8.15 -4.73 -12.00
N ASP A 61 7.83 -4.07 -10.89
CA ASP A 61 8.41 -2.76 -10.56
C ASP A 61 9.93 -2.83 -10.38
N VAL A 62 10.43 -3.82 -9.64
CA VAL A 62 11.87 -4.06 -9.50
C VAL A 62 12.52 -4.32 -10.86
N LEU A 63 11.88 -5.14 -11.71
CA LEU A 63 12.39 -5.43 -13.04
C LEU A 63 12.43 -4.15 -13.90
N ALA A 64 11.39 -3.33 -13.86
CA ALA A 64 11.35 -2.05 -14.58
C ALA A 64 12.50 -1.12 -14.13
N ILE A 65 12.72 -0.99 -12.83
CA ILE A 65 13.84 -0.22 -12.26
C ILE A 65 15.18 -0.79 -12.73
N TYR A 66 15.35 -2.11 -12.70
CA TYR A 66 16.58 -2.75 -13.14
C TYR A 66 16.84 -2.56 -14.64
N LEU A 67 15.80 -2.65 -15.48
CA LEU A 67 15.89 -2.35 -16.90
C LEU A 67 16.27 -0.89 -17.15
N LEU A 68 15.79 0.05 -16.33
CA LEU A 68 16.24 1.44 -16.40
C LEU A 68 17.74 1.56 -16.08
N PHE A 69 18.26 0.84 -15.08
CA PHE A 69 19.70 0.83 -14.82
C PHE A 69 20.50 0.37 -16.04
N LEU A 70 20.06 -0.71 -16.70
CA LEU A 70 20.69 -1.19 -17.92
C LEU A 70 20.58 -0.17 -19.06
N ALA A 71 19.42 0.46 -19.24
CA ALA A 71 19.18 1.46 -20.28
C ALA A 71 20.06 2.72 -20.12
N PHE A 72 20.33 3.12 -18.88
CA PHE A 72 21.21 4.25 -18.55
C PHE A 72 22.69 3.84 -18.37
N GLY A 73 23.03 2.57 -18.56
CA GLY A 73 24.41 2.08 -18.44
C GLY A 73 24.93 1.97 -17.00
N PHE A 74 24.05 1.98 -15.99
CA PHE A 74 24.44 1.81 -14.60
C PHE A 74 24.75 0.33 -14.30
N GLN A 75 25.99 0.05 -13.89
CA GLN A 75 26.42 -1.29 -13.48
C GLN A 75 26.11 -1.57 -12.00
N LEU A 76 24.81 -1.62 -11.68
CA LEU A 76 24.33 -1.87 -10.32
C LEU A 76 23.87 -3.32 -10.13
N PRO A 77 24.08 -3.93 -8.95
CA PRO A 77 23.53 -5.24 -8.65
C PRO A 77 22.00 -5.19 -8.60
N VAL A 78 21.32 -6.31 -8.88
CA VAL A 78 19.85 -6.40 -8.81
C VAL A 78 19.30 -5.97 -7.44
N ALA A 79 20.05 -6.23 -6.36
CA ALA A 79 19.71 -5.76 -5.01
C ALA A 79 19.52 -4.24 -4.92
N ALA A 80 20.20 -3.46 -5.77
CA ALA A 80 20.03 -2.01 -5.82
C ALA A 80 18.63 -1.59 -6.30
N ALA A 81 18.01 -2.36 -7.20
CA ALA A 81 16.66 -2.08 -7.68
C ALA A 81 15.62 -2.30 -6.57
N PHE A 82 15.80 -3.34 -5.75
CA PHE A 82 14.97 -3.55 -4.55
C PHE A 82 15.12 -2.43 -3.53
N VAL A 83 16.36 -2.02 -3.21
CA VAL A 83 16.61 -0.92 -2.28
C VAL A 83 16.02 0.39 -2.81
N LEU A 84 16.20 0.67 -4.10
CA LEU A 84 15.63 1.87 -4.72
C LEU A 84 14.10 1.86 -4.67
N MET A 85 13.46 0.73 -4.98
CA MET A 85 12.00 0.58 -4.87
C MET A 85 11.50 0.89 -3.45
N ILE A 86 12.15 0.37 -2.41
CA ILE A 86 11.78 0.64 -1.01
C ILE A 86 11.86 2.15 -0.71
N ILE A 87 12.93 2.81 -1.14
CA ILE A 87 13.13 4.25 -0.94
C ILE A 87 12.06 5.05 -1.71
N LEU A 88 11.71 4.65 -2.94
CA LEU A 88 10.63 5.27 -3.71
C LEU A 88 9.28 5.14 -3.01
N ILE A 89 8.96 3.96 -2.47
CA ILE A 89 7.70 3.73 -1.73
C ILE A 89 7.62 4.64 -0.50
N ILE A 90 8.71 4.80 0.24
CA ILE A 90 8.77 5.73 1.39
C ILE A 90 8.55 7.18 0.91
N GLY A 91 9.14 7.55 -0.23
CA GLY A 91 8.98 8.87 -0.83
C GLY A 91 7.54 9.21 -1.18
N ILE A 92 6.84 8.30 -1.87
CA ILE A 92 5.45 8.51 -2.28
C ILE A 92 4.46 8.36 -1.11
N ALA A 93 4.84 7.67 -0.03
CA ALA A 93 4.01 7.57 1.17
C ALA A 93 3.81 8.93 1.87
N ILE A 94 4.66 9.92 1.59
CA ILE A 94 4.52 11.30 2.06
C ILE A 94 3.72 12.10 1.02
N PRO A 95 2.43 12.43 1.27
CA PRO A 95 1.57 13.09 0.30
C PRO A 95 1.81 14.61 0.30
N THR A 96 2.88 15.06 -0.35
CA THR A 96 3.29 16.49 -0.36
C THR A 96 3.09 17.18 -1.71
N ALA A 97 2.99 16.44 -2.82
CA ALA A 97 2.88 17.01 -4.17
C ALA A 97 1.81 16.28 -5.00
N PRO A 98 1.03 16.99 -5.84
CA PRO A 98 0.08 16.36 -6.76
C PRO A 98 0.82 15.39 -7.70
N GLY A 99 0.41 14.13 -7.70
CA GLY A 99 1.03 13.08 -8.50
C GLY A 99 2.42 12.62 -8.04
N PHE A 100 2.88 13.01 -6.85
CA PHE A 100 4.14 12.56 -6.22
C PHE A 100 5.44 12.86 -7.01
N VAL A 101 5.38 13.62 -8.10
CA VAL A 101 6.49 13.84 -9.03
C VAL A 101 7.77 14.29 -8.30
N GLY A 102 7.68 15.29 -7.43
CA GLY A 102 8.83 15.79 -6.67
C GLY A 102 9.42 14.77 -5.69
N ASN A 103 8.59 14.17 -4.84
CA ASN A 103 9.04 13.18 -3.85
C ASN A 103 9.62 11.94 -4.51
N TRP A 104 9.03 11.48 -5.60
CA TRP A 104 9.50 10.33 -6.36
C TRP A 104 10.89 10.60 -6.94
N HIS A 105 11.08 11.75 -7.61
CA HIS A 105 12.39 12.13 -8.16
C HIS A 105 13.45 12.30 -7.06
N TYR A 106 13.11 12.99 -5.97
CA TYR A 106 14.02 13.18 -4.85
C TYR A 106 14.46 11.84 -4.23
N SER A 107 13.51 10.93 -4.01
CA SER A 107 13.77 9.60 -3.46
C SER A 107 14.59 8.75 -4.42
N CYS A 108 14.38 8.90 -5.73
CA CYS A 108 15.19 8.24 -6.76
C CYS A 108 16.66 8.69 -6.67
N VAL A 109 16.91 10.00 -6.67
CA VAL A 109 18.25 10.57 -6.54
C VAL A 109 18.91 10.16 -5.22
N LEU A 110 18.16 10.19 -4.13
CA LEU A 110 18.63 9.76 -2.81
C LEU A 110 19.05 8.28 -2.84
N GLY A 111 18.19 7.39 -3.34
CA GLY A 111 18.46 5.96 -3.39
C GLY A 111 19.64 5.61 -4.30
N LEU A 112 19.74 6.23 -5.47
CA LEU A 112 20.88 6.04 -6.38
C LEU A 112 22.19 6.58 -5.79
N SER A 113 22.14 7.64 -4.99
CA SER A 113 23.33 8.17 -4.32
C SER A 113 23.93 7.20 -3.28
N LEU A 114 23.12 6.28 -2.71
CA LEU A 114 23.62 5.20 -1.85
C LEU A 114 24.50 4.20 -2.61
N PHE A 115 24.33 4.12 -3.93
CA PHE A 115 25.10 3.26 -4.82
C PHE A 115 26.20 4.02 -5.59
N GLY A 116 26.51 5.25 -5.17
CA GLY A 116 27.59 6.05 -5.74
C GLY A 116 27.29 6.66 -7.11
N VAL A 117 26.02 6.69 -7.53
CA VAL A 117 25.62 7.39 -8.76
C VAL A 117 25.69 8.91 -8.52
N PRO A 118 26.43 9.68 -9.34
CA PRO A 118 26.53 11.13 -9.18
C PRO A 118 25.16 11.81 -9.30
N ARG A 119 24.96 12.86 -8.50
CA ARG A 119 23.82 13.76 -8.64
C ARG A 119 24.16 14.76 -9.75
N ALA A 120 23.31 14.86 -10.77
CA ALA A 120 23.41 15.90 -11.79
C ALA A 120 22.84 17.23 -11.27
#